data_AF-A0A1C3NGD7-F1
#
_entry.id   AF-A0A1C3NGD7-F1
#
_cell.length_a   1.000
_cell.length_b   1.000
_cell.length_c   1.000
_cell.angle_alpha   90.00
_cell.angle_beta   90.00
_cell.angle_gamma   90.00
#
_symmetry.space_group_name_H-M   'P 1'
#
loop_
_entity.id
_entity.type
_entity.pdbx_description
1 polymer ?
#
loop_
_entity_poly.entity_id
_entity_poly.type
_entity_poly.pdbx_seq_one_letter_code
_entity_poly.pdbx_strand_id
1 'polypeptide(L)'
;MSRLLSWCLSSLLLLSCLAAIGCVATPPTDAATPPAASIPAPAKPVTVTTTCRTDADCTVKNVGNCCGAFPACVNVNSATDPNGVLAQCQASGMMSVCGFREISACQCVAGQCAAKDAQADTLRPATPPTETVH
;
A
#
# COMPACT_ATOMS: atom_id res chain seq x y z
N MET A 1 28.83 50.11 10.98
CA MET A 1 27.57 50.87 11.12
C MET A 1 26.34 50.03 10.73
N SER A 2 26.39 49.21 9.67
CA SER A 2 25.25 48.34 9.26
C SER A 2 24.85 47.21 10.22
N ARG A 3 25.78 46.69 11.05
CA ARG A 3 25.44 45.61 12.00
C ARG A 3 24.63 46.08 13.22
N LEU A 4 24.82 47.34 13.63
CA LEU A 4 24.04 47.97 14.69
C LEU A 4 22.62 48.31 14.22
N LEU A 5 22.51 48.79 12.97
CA LEU A 5 21.21 49.07 12.34
C LEU A 5 20.38 47.79 12.16
N SER A 6 21.02 46.70 11.72
CA SER A 6 20.39 45.38 11.58
C SER A 6 19.92 44.80 12.91
N TRP A 7 20.65 45.04 14.01
CA TRP A 7 20.27 44.55 15.33
C TRP A 7 19.08 45.33 15.90
N CYS A 8 19.05 46.65 15.72
CA CYS A 8 17.91 47.48 16.11
C CYS A 8 16.63 47.10 15.34
N LEU A 9 16.72 46.85 14.03
CA LEU A 9 15.58 46.43 13.21
C LEU A 9 14.99 45.08 13.65
N SER A 10 15.83 44.11 14.03
CA SER A 10 15.36 42.82 14.57
C SER A 10 14.68 42.97 15.94
N SER A 11 15.21 43.82 16.83
CA SER A 11 14.60 44.05 18.14
C SER A 11 13.24 44.76 18.06
N LEU A 12 13.08 45.70 17.13
CA LEU A 12 11.79 46.36 16.87
C LEU A 12 10.74 45.40 16.29
N LEU A 13 11.16 44.46 15.44
CA LEU A 13 10.25 43.45 14.89
C LEU A 13 9.76 42.47 15.97
N LEU A 14 10.64 42.03 16.87
CA LEU A 14 10.31 41.12 17.97
C LEU A 14 9.37 41.77 19.02
N LEU A 15 9.49 43.07 19.29
CA LEU A 15 8.60 43.78 20.21
C LEU A 15 7.17 43.96 19.65
N SER A 16 7.03 44.07 18.33
CA SER A 16 5.70 44.21 17.69
C SER A 16 4.84 42.93 17.77
N CYS A 17 5.48 41.77 17.92
CA CYS A 17 4.78 40.48 17.93
C CYS A 17 4.16 40.12 19.29
N LEU A 18 4.53 40.80 20.39
CA LEU A 18 4.06 40.49 21.74
C LEU A 18 2.77 41.23 22.14
N ALA A 19 2.25 42.14 21.31
CA ALA A 19 1.10 42.99 21.64
C ALA A 19 -0.27 42.43 21.18
N ALA A 20 -0.38 41.12 20.93
CA ALA A 20 -1.61 40.48 20.43
C ALA A 20 -2.15 39.36 21.35
N ILE A 21 -1.90 39.43 22.66
CA ILE A 21 -2.55 38.53 23.62
C ILE A 21 -3.88 39.16 24.05
N GLY A 22 -4.89 39.04 23.19
CA GLY A 22 -6.28 39.32 23.52
C GLY A 22 -6.87 38.15 24.29
N CYS A 23 -7.34 38.38 25.51
CA CYS A 23 -8.13 37.43 26.27
C CYS A 23 -9.49 37.24 25.58
N VAL A 24 -9.72 36.05 25.01
CA VAL A 24 -11.04 35.65 24.51
C VAL A 24 -11.67 34.74 25.57
N ALA A 25 -12.68 35.24 26.27
CA ALA A 25 -13.50 34.44 27.17
C ALA A 25 -14.37 33.48 26.36
N THR A 26 -14.07 32.18 26.43
CA THR A 26 -14.88 31.13 25.80
C THR A 26 -16.12 30.82 26.67
N PRO A 27 -17.33 30.76 26.10
CA PRO A 27 -18.50 30.21 26.80
C PRO A 27 -18.30 28.71 27.06
N PRO A 28 -19.01 28.11 28.04
CA PRO A 28 -18.91 26.70 28.32
C PRO A 28 -19.49 25.91 27.13
N THR A 29 -18.61 25.31 26.33
CA THR A 29 -18.99 24.30 25.35
C THR A 29 -19.38 23.04 26.11
N ASP A 30 -20.66 22.69 26.05
CA ASP A 30 -21.18 21.38 26.41
C ASP A 30 -20.31 20.30 25.76
N ALA A 31 -19.67 19.49 26.61
CA ALA A 31 -18.89 18.34 26.17
C ALA A 31 -19.86 17.28 25.64
N ALA A 32 -20.22 17.40 24.37
CA ALA A 32 -20.83 16.31 23.62
C ALA A 32 -19.80 15.17 23.54
N THR A 33 -20.04 14.13 24.34
CA THR A 33 -19.38 12.83 24.26
C THR A 33 -19.25 12.43 22.78
N PRO A 34 -18.02 12.20 22.27
CA PRO A 34 -17.84 11.69 20.91
C PRO A 34 -18.62 10.37 20.77
N PRO A 35 -19.40 10.18 19.70
CA PRO A 35 -20.06 8.90 19.47
C PRO A 35 -18.99 7.81 19.48
N ALA A 36 -19.20 6.78 20.31
CA ALA A 36 -18.31 5.64 20.39
C ALA A 36 -18.07 5.11 18.97
N ALA A 37 -16.81 5.14 18.53
CA ALA A 37 -16.42 4.60 17.23
C ALA A 37 -16.91 3.16 17.15
N SER A 38 -17.89 2.92 16.31
CA SER A 38 -18.36 1.58 16.00
C SER A 38 -17.20 0.82 15.39
N ILE A 39 -16.67 -0.15 16.14
CA ILE A 39 -15.65 -1.07 15.66
C ILE A 39 -16.27 -1.77 14.44
N PRO A 40 -15.68 -1.63 13.23
CA PRO A 40 -16.20 -2.30 12.05
C PRO A 40 -16.21 -3.80 12.30
N ALA A 41 -17.32 -4.46 11.96
CA ALA A 41 -17.39 -5.91 12.01
C ALA A 41 -16.26 -6.52 11.16
N PRO A 42 -15.68 -7.66 11.57
CA PRO A 42 -14.61 -8.31 10.82
C PRO A 42 -15.08 -8.59 9.39
N ALA A 43 -14.36 -8.03 8.41
CA ALA A 43 -14.66 -8.23 7.00
C ALA A 43 -14.54 -9.72 6.66
N LYS A 44 -15.52 -10.24 5.92
CA LYS A 44 -15.47 -11.63 5.45
C LYS A 44 -14.30 -11.80 4.50
N PRO A 45 -13.53 -12.91 4.58
CA PRO A 45 -12.44 -13.17 3.65
C PRO A 45 -12.94 -13.17 2.20
N VAL A 46 -12.28 -12.41 1.33
CA VAL A 46 -12.55 -12.43 -0.11
C VAL A 46 -11.85 -13.64 -0.73
N THR A 47 -12.63 -14.49 -1.39
CA THR A 47 -12.07 -15.62 -2.15
C THR A 47 -11.66 -15.14 -3.54
N VAL A 48 -10.38 -15.30 -3.85
CA VAL A 48 -9.85 -15.07 -5.19
C VAL A 48 -10.08 -16.31 -6.04
N THR A 49 -10.72 -16.12 -7.19
CA THR A 49 -11.02 -17.19 -8.14
C THR A 49 -10.09 -17.10 -9.33
N THR A 50 -9.42 -18.21 -9.64
CA THR A 50 -8.52 -18.34 -10.79
C THR A 50 -9.10 -19.22 -11.89
N THR A 51 -10.29 -19.79 -11.73
CA THR A 51 -10.85 -20.69 -12.73
C THR A 51 -11.20 -19.94 -14.03
N CYS A 52 -11.02 -20.58 -15.17
CA CYS A 52 -11.28 -20.01 -16.48
C CYS A 52 -11.68 -21.07 -17.50
N ARG A 53 -12.31 -20.63 -18.60
CA ARG A 53 -12.56 -21.45 -19.79
C ARG A 53 -11.67 -21.02 -20.96
N THR A 54 -11.40 -19.74 -21.06
CA THR A 54 -10.62 -19.12 -22.14
C THR A 54 -9.69 -18.05 -21.60
N ASP A 55 -8.69 -17.65 -22.39
CA ASP A 55 -7.78 -16.54 -22.04
C ASP A 55 -8.53 -15.24 -21.71
N ALA A 56 -9.67 -14.99 -22.35
CA ALA A 56 -10.48 -13.78 -22.12
C ALA A 56 -11.12 -13.75 -20.72
N ASP A 57 -11.20 -14.88 -20.04
CA ASP A 57 -11.69 -14.94 -18.66
C ASP A 57 -10.61 -14.50 -17.65
N CYS A 58 -9.36 -14.32 -18.08
CA CYS A 58 -8.24 -14.01 -17.21
C CYS A 58 -7.77 -12.57 -17.35
N THR A 59 -7.50 -11.92 -16.23
CA THR A 59 -6.95 -10.56 -16.19
C THR A 59 -5.99 -10.39 -15.03
N VAL A 60 -5.08 -9.43 -15.15
CA VAL A 60 -4.17 -9.05 -14.07
C VAL A 60 -4.94 -8.18 -13.10
N LYS A 61 -5.04 -8.62 -11.84
CA LYS A 61 -5.57 -7.80 -10.74
C LYS A 61 -4.56 -7.75 -9.60
N ASN A 62 -4.62 -6.67 -8.83
CA ASN A 62 -3.92 -6.61 -7.56
C ASN A 62 -4.71 -7.42 -6.51
N VAL A 63 -4.18 -8.56 -6.10
CA VAL A 63 -4.80 -9.38 -5.04
C VAL A 63 -4.29 -9.01 -3.64
N GLY A 64 -3.17 -8.28 -3.57
CA GLY A 64 -2.49 -7.90 -2.33
C GLY A 64 -1.73 -9.05 -1.67
N ASN A 65 -0.70 -8.70 -0.91
CA ASN A 65 -0.01 -9.58 0.03
C ASN A 65 0.55 -8.73 1.21
N CYS A 66 1.22 -9.36 2.17
CA CYS A 66 1.82 -8.64 3.31
C CYS A 66 3.03 -7.74 2.95
N CYS A 67 3.41 -7.69 1.68
CA CYS A 67 4.42 -6.78 1.12
C CYS A 67 3.81 -5.64 0.29
N GLY A 68 2.48 -5.53 0.21
CA GLY A 68 1.77 -4.49 -0.52
C GLY A 68 1.12 -5.00 -1.80
N ALA A 69 1.34 -4.28 -2.91
CA ALA A 69 0.74 -4.62 -4.19
C ALA A 69 1.29 -5.95 -4.73
N PHE A 70 0.38 -6.83 -5.14
CA PHE A 70 0.72 -8.13 -5.71
C PHE A 70 -0.16 -8.38 -6.95
N PRO A 71 0.33 -8.03 -8.16
CA PRO A 71 -0.39 -8.33 -9.40
C PRO A 71 -0.39 -9.84 -9.65
N ALA A 72 -1.56 -10.40 -9.94
CA ALA A 72 -1.75 -11.81 -10.25
C ALA A 72 -2.81 -12.01 -11.33
N CYS A 73 -2.68 -13.10 -12.09
CA CYS A 73 -3.70 -13.52 -13.05
C CYS A 73 -4.86 -14.21 -12.33
N VAL A 74 -6.05 -13.61 -12.44
CA VAL A 74 -7.27 -14.11 -11.81
C VAL A 74 -8.43 -14.01 -12.80
N ASN A 75 -9.56 -14.63 -12.47
CA ASN A 75 -10.74 -14.49 -13.29
C ASN A 75 -11.19 -13.02 -13.33
N VAL A 76 -11.65 -12.52 -14.49
CA VAL A 76 -12.19 -11.16 -14.67
C VAL A 76 -13.32 -10.83 -13.70
N ASN A 77 -14.09 -11.82 -13.26
CA ASN A 77 -15.17 -11.69 -12.29
C ASN A 77 -14.73 -11.95 -10.85
N SER A 78 -13.48 -12.35 -10.61
CA SER A 78 -12.96 -12.55 -9.25
C SER A 78 -12.94 -11.23 -8.49
N ALA A 79 -13.48 -11.24 -7.27
CA ALA A 79 -13.23 -10.17 -6.32
C ALA A 79 -11.78 -10.22 -5.81
N THR A 80 -11.29 -9.08 -5.35
CA THR A 80 -9.97 -8.90 -4.71
C THR A 80 -10.11 -7.86 -3.61
N ASP A 81 -9.34 -8.00 -2.53
CA ASP A 81 -9.30 -7.01 -1.46
C ASP A 81 -7.87 -6.75 -0.97
N PRO A 82 -7.05 -6.05 -1.79
CA PRO A 82 -5.67 -5.78 -1.41
C PRO A 82 -5.56 -4.92 -0.15
N ASN A 83 -6.56 -4.08 0.14
CA ASN A 83 -6.56 -3.23 1.34
C ASN A 83 -6.89 -4.05 2.60
N GLY A 84 -7.86 -4.97 2.53
CA GLY A 84 -8.15 -5.89 3.63
C GLY A 84 -6.98 -6.83 3.91
N VAL A 85 -6.29 -7.33 2.88
CA VAL A 85 -5.05 -8.10 3.06
C VAL A 85 -3.99 -7.25 3.76
N LEU A 86 -3.76 -6.01 3.29
CA LEU A 86 -2.81 -5.09 3.91
C LEU A 86 -3.14 -4.84 5.39
N ALA A 87 -4.40 -4.53 5.70
CA ALA A 87 -4.86 -4.28 7.06
C ALA A 87 -4.67 -5.50 7.97
N GLN A 88 -4.96 -6.71 7.47
CA GLN A 88 -4.73 -7.95 8.21
C GLN A 88 -3.24 -8.17 8.49
N CYS A 89 -2.37 -7.94 7.51
CA CYS A 89 -0.92 -8.07 7.66
C CYS A 89 -0.34 -7.05 8.65
N GLN A 90 -0.89 -5.83 8.68
CA GLN A 90 -0.55 -4.82 9.69
C GLN A 90 -0.99 -5.27 11.08
N ALA A 91 -2.21 -5.77 11.22
CA ALA A 91 -2.74 -6.25 12.49
C ALA A 91 -1.98 -7.47 13.03
N SER A 92 -1.46 -8.32 12.15
CA SER A 92 -0.67 -9.51 12.53
C SER A 92 0.84 -9.27 12.62
N GLY A 93 1.33 -8.06 12.34
CA GLY A 93 2.76 -7.76 12.33
C GLY A 93 3.56 -8.49 11.25
N MET A 94 2.90 -8.99 10.20
CA MET A 94 3.51 -9.75 9.09
C MET A 94 3.98 -8.87 7.93
N MET A 95 3.91 -7.55 8.10
CA MET A 95 4.34 -6.60 7.09
C MET A 95 5.82 -6.78 6.73
N SER A 96 6.12 -6.81 5.44
CA SER A 96 7.49 -6.88 4.92
C SER A 96 7.60 -6.06 3.61
N VAL A 97 8.75 -6.13 2.94
CA VAL A 97 8.97 -5.54 1.62
C VAL A 97 9.41 -6.66 0.68
N CYS A 98 8.67 -6.79 -0.42
CA CYS A 98 8.93 -7.77 -1.46
C CYS A 98 9.03 -7.07 -2.82
N GLY A 99 9.77 -7.66 -3.75
CA GLY A 99 9.60 -7.37 -5.17
C GLY A 99 8.43 -8.18 -5.75
N PHE A 100 7.81 -7.68 -6.81
CA PHE A 100 6.88 -8.45 -7.62
C PHE A 100 7.40 -8.54 -9.05
N ARG A 101 7.03 -9.62 -9.74
CA ARG A 101 7.29 -9.78 -11.17
C ARG A 101 6.24 -8.98 -11.94
N GLU A 102 6.67 -8.28 -12.98
CA GLU A 102 5.73 -7.68 -13.92
C GLU A 102 5.01 -8.79 -14.71
N ILE A 103 3.69 -8.68 -14.81
CA ILE A 103 2.85 -9.60 -15.59
C ILE A 103 2.22 -8.81 -16.73
N SER A 104 2.68 -9.04 -17.95
CA SER A 104 2.20 -8.32 -19.13
C SER A 104 0.91 -8.91 -19.72
N ALA A 105 0.64 -10.21 -19.49
CA ALA A 105 -0.57 -10.86 -19.96
C ALA A 105 -0.91 -12.12 -19.14
N CYS A 106 -2.18 -12.55 -19.24
CA CYS A 106 -2.68 -13.79 -18.64
C CYS A 106 -3.19 -14.77 -19.70
N GLN A 107 -3.15 -16.06 -19.39
CA GLN A 107 -3.72 -17.17 -20.17
C GLN A 107 -4.51 -18.12 -19.28
N CYS A 108 -5.45 -18.84 -19.90
CA CYS A 108 -6.12 -19.97 -19.29
C CYS A 108 -5.36 -21.28 -19.57
N VAL A 109 -4.75 -21.86 -18.54
CA VAL A 109 -3.98 -23.10 -18.63
C VAL A 109 -4.62 -24.13 -17.71
N ALA A 110 -5.05 -25.26 -18.27
CA ALA A 110 -5.72 -26.33 -17.53
C ALA A 110 -6.91 -25.83 -16.66
N GLY A 111 -7.67 -24.87 -17.18
CA GLY A 111 -8.82 -24.28 -16.49
C GLY A 111 -8.44 -23.30 -15.36
N GLN A 112 -7.18 -22.86 -15.29
CA GLN A 112 -6.68 -21.90 -14.32
C GLN A 112 -5.98 -20.71 -14.99
N CYS A 113 -6.25 -19.51 -14.51
CA CYS A 113 -5.59 -18.29 -14.94
C CYS A 113 -4.13 -18.31 -14.46
N ALA A 114 -3.21 -18.20 -15.40
CA ALA A 114 -1.77 -18.12 -15.18
C ALA A 114 -1.18 -16.95 -15.95
N ALA A 115 -0.03 -16.45 -15.50
CA ALA A 115 0.74 -15.48 -16.27
C ALA A 115 1.18 -16.09 -17.60
N LYS A 116 1.11 -15.33 -18.68
CA LYS A 116 1.88 -15.65 -19.89
C LYS A 116 3.34 -15.37 -19.53
N ASP A 117 4.22 -16.36 -19.66
CA ASP A 117 5.64 -16.14 -19.42
C ASP A 117 6.14 -15.04 -20.37
N ALA A 118 6.40 -13.86 -19.82
CA ALA A 118 7.29 -12.91 -20.48
C ALA A 118 8.66 -13.56 -20.49
N GLN A 119 9.27 -13.68 -21.66
CA GLN A 119 10.60 -14.26 -21.93
C GLN A 119 11.67 -13.70 -20.96
N ALA A 120 11.73 -14.18 -19.73
CA ALA A 120 12.67 -13.74 -18.71
C ALA A 120 13.59 -14.90 -18.28
N ASP A 121 13.16 -16.15 -18.49
CA ASP A 121 13.96 -17.33 -18.20
C ASP A 121 14.67 -17.93 -19.43
N THR A 122 14.43 -17.42 -20.64
CA THR A 122 15.23 -17.77 -21.83
C THR A 122 16.59 -17.06 -21.90
N LEU A 123 16.80 -16.00 -21.12
CA LEU A 123 18.10 -15.33 -21.01
C LEU A 123 18.95 -15.79 -19.82
N ARG A 124 18.43 -16.66 -18.94
CA ARG A 124 19.22 -17.26 -17.87
C ARG A 124 19.80 -18.57 -18.40
N PRO A 125 21.12 -18.67 -18.65
CA PRO A 125 21.71 -19.96 -18.99
C PRO A 125 21.44 -20.93 -17.85
N ALA A 126 20.93 -22.11 -18.17
CA ALA A 126 20.83 -23.20 -17.20
C ALA A 126 22.25 -23.51 -16.70
N THR A 127 22.53 -23.26 -15.42
CA THR A 127 23.76 -23.77 -14.78
C THR A 127 23.73 -25.30 -14.86
N PRO A 128 24.68 -25.96 -15.54
CA PRO A 128 24.75 -27.42 -15.53
C PRO A 128 24.99 -27.90 -14.10
N PRO A 129 24.46 -29.07 -13.71
CA PRO A 129 24.70 -29.62 -12.38
C PRO A 129 26.20 -29.88 -12.22
N THR A 130 26.80 -29.25 -11.22
CA THR A 130 28.19 -29.49 -10.84
C THR A 130 28.36 -30.97 -10.55
N GLU A 131 29.06 -31.65 -11.44
CA GLU A 131 29.57 -33.00 -11.28
C GLU A 131 30.34 -33.07 -9.96
N THR A 132 29.80 -33.83 -9.01
CA THR A 132 30.49 -34.23 -7.79
C THR A 132 31.72 -35.03 -8.18
N VAL A 133 32.89 -34.39 -8.14
CA VAL A 133 34.19 -35.07 -8.17
C VAL A 133 34.37 -35.76 -6.81
N HIS A 134 34.45 -37.09 -6.85
CA HIS A 134 34.86 -37.94 -5.74
C HIS A 134 36.37 -38.16 -5.80
#